data_AF-A0A0B1PGQ7-F1
#
_entry.id   AF-A0A0B1PGQ7-F1
#
_cell.length_a   1.000
_cell.length_b   1.000
_cell.length_c   1.000
_cell.angle_alpha   90.00
_cell.angle_beta   90.00
_cell.angle_gamma   90.00
#
_symmetry.space_group_name_H-M   'P 1'
#
loop_
_entity.id
_entity.type
_entity.pdbx_description
1 polymer ?
#
loop_
_entity_poly.entity_id
_entity_poly.type
_entity_poly.pdbx_seq_one_letter_code
_entity_poly.pdbx_strand_id
1 'polypeptide(L)'
;MSLYHETAEILLNNSSSLRSRVFGKRDLESQPAQVYALAVESCKWSFVLKEVIENVDFLRLERKVTPILSVLLVHDLLLAKRGIALPASHGLRATVEKYKSRIQSEFTKARVRRKLATLEEFKQYVEASFQRTQEEKLGALYPRWARINTLKTTLKDQLETTFSDYERVSTVQNVRISGCKRIAIDEHIPNLVALSPCADLLKSDAYKTGAIILQDKASCFPAYLLNPTSIDGHVIDTCSAPGNKTTHLAAILKSNSPEINNDSILIHAYEKNKLRAATLEKMIKLLGAQDLVKLNPGQDFLKTDPFSPDYSRVGALLLDPSCSGSGIIGREETSELHLPSLKNSFDAKLKHKHKTKKMHSTETFEKKNRKRKREDSKDNTVFVDDDGKNLVPNSQEELEARLSALSQFQLKLLLHAFKFPNAKKITYSTCSIFAQENEQVILKALEHPDAKKGGWRILKREEQIDSMRDWPIRGSQDAFGDRKDLVEACIRTVRGDEHATMGFFVAAMIRDLITQK
;
A
#
# COMPACT_ATOMS: atom_id res chain seq x y z
N MET A 1 6.74 -30.67 10.59
CA MET A 1 7.15 -30.54 9.17
C MET A 1 8.45 -29.75 9.08
N SER A 2 9.32 -30.03 8.10
CA SER A 2 10.55 -29.24 7.98
C SER A 2 10.27 -27.82 7.46
N LEU A 3 11.03 -26.82 7.94
CA LEU A 3 11.05 -25.41 7.48
C LEU A 3 10.75 -25.22 5.98
N TYR A 4 11.36 -26.02 5.11
CA TYR A 4 11.22 -25.94 3.66
C TYR A 4 9.82 -26.30 3.17
N HIS A 5 9.16 -27.28 3.80
CA HIS A 5 7.80 -27.68 3.46
C HIS A 5 6.79 -26.61 3.90
N GLU A 6 6.95 -26.06 5.11
CA GLU A 6 6.11 -24.96 5.59
C GLU A 6 6.26 -23.71 4.72
N THR A 7 7.50 -23.38 4.34
CA THR A 7 7.78 -22.26 3.43
C THR A 7 7.20 -22.51 2.04
N ALA A 8 7.30 -23.73 1.52
CA ALA A 8 6.73 -24.09 0.22
C ALA A 8 5.19 -24.02 0.21
N GLU A 9 4.54 -24.49 1.28
CA GLU A 9 3.09 -24.39 1.46
C GLU A 9 2.64 -22.92 1.48
N ILE A 10 3.37 -22.08 2.20
CA ILE A 10 3.10 -20.63 2.23
C ILE A 10 3.23 -20.05 0.83
N LEU A 11 4.32 -20.34 0.11
CA LEU A 11 4.56 -19.82 -1.24
C LEU A 11 3.54 -20.29 -2.29
N LEU A 12 2.96 -21.48 -2.12
CA LEU A 12 1.88 -21.99 -2.99
C LEU A 12 0.57 -21.22 -2.82
N ASN A 13 0.32 -20.67 -1.64
CA ASN A 13 -0.93 -19.99 -1.33
C ASN A 13 -0.85 -18.50 -1.74
N ASN A 14 -1.58 -18.09 -2.79
CA ASN A 14 -1.57 -16.71 -3.29
C ASN A 14 -2.67 -15.80 -2.71
N SER A 15 -3.32 -16.21 -1.62
CA SER A 15 -4.50 -15.51 -1.06
C SER A 15 -4.22 -14.20 -0.33
N SER A 16 -2.98 -13.92 0.09
CA SER A 16 -2.62 -12.71 0.86
C SER A 16 -1.11 -12.40 0.77
N SER A 17 -0.68 -11.23 1.30
CA SER A 17 0.75 -10.85 1.30
C SER A 17 1.60 -11.91 2.00
N LEU A 18 2.83 -12.09 1.55
CA LEU A 18 3.74 -13.08 2.11
C LEU A 18 3.95 -12.88 3.62
N ARG A 19 4.00 -11.62 4.07
CA ARG A 19 4.10 -11.28 5.49
C ARG A 19 2.87 -11.73 6.28
N SER A 20 1.66 -11.49 5.76
CA SER A 20 0.41 -11.90 6.40
C SER A 20 0.31 -13.43 6.49
N ARG A 21 0.67 -14.14 5.42
CA ARG A 21 0.67 -15.62 5.39
C ARG A 21 1.58 -16.22 6.46
N VAL A 22 2.77 -15.64 6.64
CA VAL A 22 3.76 -16.17 7.60
C VAL A 22 3.39 -15.81 9.05
N PHE A 23 3.13 -14.54 9.34
CA PHE A 23 2.90 -14.10 10.72
C PHE A 23 1.45 -14.30 11.21
N GLY A 24 0.52 -14.61 10.30
CA GLY A 24 -0.87 -14.94 10.62
C GLY A 24 -1.11 -16.42 10.92
N LYS A 25 -0.21 -17.32 10.50
CA LYS A 25 -0.32 -18.78 10.73
C LYS A 25 0.16 -19.10 12.15
N ARG A 26 -0.77 -19.54 13.02
CA ARG A 26 -0.52 -19.79 14.46
C ARG A 26 0.09 -21.17 14.74
N ASP A 27 0.04 -22.05 13.77
CA ASP A 27 0.42 -23.47 13.81
C ASP A 27 1.76 -23.75 13.12
N LEU A 28 2.61 -22.72 12.93
CA LEU A 28 3.97 -22.92 12.40
C LEU A 28 4.87 -23.60 13.44
N GLU A 29 5.50 -24.69 13.03
CA GLU A 29 6.53 -25.37 13.82
C GLU A 29 7.87 -24.60 13.73
N SER A 30 8.17 -24.03 12.56
CA SER A 30 9.36 -23.18 12.38
C SER A 30 9.12 -21.73 12.82
N GLN A 31 10.20 -21.07 13.25
CA GLN A 31 10.15 -19.65 13.63
C GLN A 31 9.63 -18.78 12.47
N PRO A 32 8.55 -17.99 12.65
CA PRO A 32 7.96 -17.20 11.56
C PRO A 32 8.95 -16.26 10.85
N ALA A 33 9.86 -15.64 11.61
CA ALA A 33 10.89 -14.79 11.03
C ALA A 33 11.82 -15.56 10.06
N GLN A 34 12.13 -16.82 10.37
CA GLN A 34 12.98 -17.68 9.53
C GLN A 34 12.25 -18.11 8.26
N VAL A 35 10.98 -18.47 8.38
CA VAL A 35 10.11 -18.81 7.23
C VAL A 35 9.97 -17.61 6.29
N TYR A 36 9.70 -16.42 6.84
CA TYR A 36 9.57 -15.20 6.06
C TYR A 36 10.87 -14.83 5.35
N ALA A 37 12.01 -14.88 6.04
CA ALA A 37 13.31 -14.59 5.47
C ALA A 37 13.65 -15.55 4.31
N LEU A 38 13.45 -16.86 4.51
CA LEU A 38 13.70 -17.87 3.47
C LEU A 38 12.81 -17.65 2.24
N ALA A 39 11.52 -17.36 2.45
CA ALA A 39 10.59 -17.09 1.36
C ALA A 39 10.97 -15.86 0.54
N VAL A 40 11.25 -14.72 1.21
CA VAL A 40 11.61 -13.46 0.55
C VAL A 40 12.91 -13.61 -0.25
N GLU A 41 13.96 -14.14 0.38
CA GLU A 41 15.26 -14.29 -0.28
C GLU A 41 15.19 -15.30 -1.43
N SER A 42 14.45 -16.40 -1.27
CA SER A 42 14.25 -17.36 -2.36
C SER A 42 13.48 -16.75 -3.55
N CYS A 43 12.48 -15.90 -3.29
CA CYS A 43 11.79 -15.16 -4.36
C CYS A 43 12.74 -14.21 -5.11
N LYS A 44 13.57 -13.44 -4.39
CA LYS A 44 14.57 -12.53 -5.00
C LYS A 44 15.50 -13.26 -5.96
N TRP A 45 16.00 -14.42 -5.54
CA TRP A 45 16.95 -15.20 -6.32
C TRP A 45 16.30 -16.16 -7.32
N SER A 46 14.97 -16.29 -7.31
CA SER A 46 14.26 -17.37 -8.01
C SER A 46 14.57 -17.45 -9.52
N PHE A 47 14.74 -16.31 -10.20
CA PHE A 47 15.09 -16.30 -11.62
C PHE A 47 16.49 -16.88 -11.91
N VAL A 48 17.47 -16.63 -11.03
CA VAL A 48 18.82 -17.20 -11.11
C VAL A 48 18.78 -18.68 -10.71
N LEU A 49 18.07 -19.00 -9.62
CA LEU A 49 17.98 -20.35 -9.10
C LEU A 49 17.30 -21.28 -10.11
N LYS A 50 16.24 -20.81 -10.79
CA LYS A 50 15.59 -21.48 -11.91
C LYS A 50 16.61 -21.87 -12.99
N GLU A 51 17.41 -20.91 -13.46
CA GLU A 51 18.46 -21.13 -14.47
C GLU A 51 19.47 -22.21 -14.03
N VAL A 52 19.93 -22.14 -12.78
CA VAL A 52 20.88 -23.10 -12.21
C VAL A 52 20.27 -24.50 -12.13
N ILE A 53 19.07 -24.62 -11.58
CA ILE A 53 18.36 -25.90 -11.39
C ILE A 53 18.07 -26.57 -12.75
N GLU A 54 17.66 -25.79 -13.75
CA GLU A 54 17.39 -26.26 -15.11
C GLU A 54 18.66 -26.66 -15.87
N ASN A 55 19.81 -26.04 -15.60
CA ASN A 55 21.08 -26.42 -16.27
C ASN A 55 21.73 -27.65 -15.63
N VAL A 56 21.44 -27.94 -14.37
CA VAL A 56 21.86 -29.19 -13.71
C VAL A 56 20.94 -30.36 -14.09
N ASP A 57 19.78 -30.10 -14.71
CA ASP A 57 18.68 -31.06 -14.91
C ASP A 57 18.18 -31.66 -13.58
N PHE A 58 18.22 -30.90 -12.49
CA PHE A 58 18.05 -31.43 -11.14
C PHE A 58 16.67 -32.09 -10.92
N LEU A 59 15.58 -31.46 -11.38
CA LEU A 59 14.23 -32.02 -11.24
C LEU A 59 14.00 -33.32 -12.03
N ARG A 60 14.78 -33.54 -13.10
CA ARG A 60 14.74 -34.80 -13.86
C ARG A 60 15.43 -35.93 -13.10
N LEU A 61 16.52 -35.59 -12.40
CA LEU A 61 17.35 -36.53 -11.64
C LEU A 61 16.69 -36.89 -10.29
N GLU A 62 15.98 -35.96 -9.66
CA GLU A 62 15.41 -36.12 -8.32
C GLU A 62 13.90 -35.85 -8.33
N ARG A 63 13.14 -36.81 -8.88
CA ARG A 63 11.67 -36.69 -9.10
C ARG A 63 10.83 -36.46 -7.84
N LYS A 64 11.40 -36.73 -6.65
CA LYS A 64 10.73 -36.55 -5.35
C LYS A 64 10.79 -35.10 -4.85
N VAL A 65 11.62 -34.25 -5.45
CA VAL A 65 11.77 -32.85 -5.07
C VAL A 65 10.87 -31.99 -5.97
N THR A 66 9.98 -31.20 -5.38
CA THR A 66 9.11 -30.30 -6.14
C THR A 66 9.90 -29.08 -6.63
N PRO A 67 9.43 -28.38 -7.69
CA PRO A 67 10.08 -27.14 -8.16
C PRO A 67 10.30 -26.11 -7.06
N ILE A 68 9.31 -25.88 -6.18
CA ILE A 68 9.42 -24.91 -5.08
C ILE A 68 10.48 -25.37 -4.07
N LEU A 69 10.44 -26.64 -3.64
CA LEU A 69 11.43 -27.17 -2.70
C LEU A 69 12.85 -27.09 -3.28
N SER A 70 13.01 -27.31 -4.59
CA SER A 70 14.32 -27.19 -5.24
C SER A 70 14.86 -25.76 -5.17
N VAL A 71 14.02 -24.75 -5.37
CA VAL A 71 14.44 -23.33 -5.25
C VAL A 71 14.86 -23.01 -3.82
N LEU A 72 14.06 -23.39 -2.82
CA LEU A 72 14.34 -23.11 -1.41
C LEU A 72 15.63 -23.80 -0.92
N LEU A 73 15.83 -25.08 -1.26
CA LEU A 73 17.00 -25.84 -0.82
C LEU A 73 18.28 -25.38 -1.54
N VAL A 74 18.20 -25.06 -2.83
CA VAL A 74 19.35 -24.58 -3.60
C VAL A 74 19.73 -23.15 -3.20
N HIS A 75 18.76 -22.30 -2.85
CA HIS A 75 19.02 -21.01 -2.22
C HIS A 75 19.92 -21.17 -1.00
N ASP A 76 19.51 -21.99 -0.02
CA ASP A 76 20.27 -22.15 1.21
C ASP A 76 21.62 -22.82 0.99
N LEU A 77 21.73 -23.78 0.07
CA LEU A 77 23.01 -24.39 -0.30
C LEU A 77 24.03 -23.35 -0.78
N LEU A 78 23.59 -22.36 -1.55
CA LEU A 78 24.46 -21.41 -2.25
C LEU A 78 24.68 -20.10 -1.50
N LEU A 79 23.67 -19.60 -0.78
CA LEU A 79 23.59 -18.21 -0.33
C LEU A 79 23.45 -18.08 1.19
N ALA A 80 22.89 -19.07 1.88
CA ALA A 80 22.77 -19.01 3.33
C ALA A 80 24.12 -19.25 4.00
N LYS A 81 24.46 -18.42 5.01
CA LYS A 81 25.74 -18.51 5.74
C LYS A 81 26.01 -19.89 6.35
N ARG A 82 24.96 -20.61 6.75
CA ARG A 82 25.04 -21.94 7.40
C ARG A 82 24.70 -23.10 6.46
N GLY A 83 24.44 -22.82 5.18
CA GLY A 83 23.94 -23.83 4.24
C GLY A 83 22.49 -24.24 4.53
N ILE A 84 22.12 -25.43 4.04
CA ILE A 84 20.79 -26.03 4.25
C ILE A 84 20.56 -26.29 5.75
N ALA A 85 19.45 -25.77 6.29
CA ALA A 85 19.09 -25.83 7.71
C ALA A 85 18.72 -27.23 8.23
N LEU A 86 18.48 -28.20 7.33
CA LEU A 86 18.21 -29.59 7.69
C LEU A 86 19.47 -30.31 8.22
N PRO A 87 19.32 -31.30 9.11
CA PRO A 87 20.41 -32.20 9.49
C PRO A 87 21.01 -32.94 8.28
N ALA A 88 22.30 -33.27 8.32
CA ALA A 88 22.97 -34.02 7.26
C ALA A 88 22.35 -35.41 7.00
N SER A 89 21.74 -36.02 8.02
CA SER A 89 21.01 -37.28 7.90
C SER A 89 19.66 -37.15 7.18
N HIS A 90 19.16 -35.94 6.95
CA HIS A 90 17.86 -35.72 6.34
C HIS A 90 17.91 -35.94 4.82
N GLY A 91 17.01 -36.76 4.29
CA GLY A 91 16.98 -37.17 2.89
C GLY A 91 17.02 -36.00 1.88
N LEU A 92 16.20 -34.95 2.09
CA LEU A 92 16.20 -33.76 1.21
C LEU A 92 17.57 -33.07 1.13
N ARG A 93 18.30 -32.97 2.25
CA ARG A 93 19.63 -32.36 2.26
C ARG A 93 20.63 -33.23 1.51
N ALA A 94 20.66 -34.53 1.82
CA ALA A 94 21.53 -35.48 1.14
C ALA A 94 21.31 -35.49 -0.38
N THR A 95 20.04 -35.42 -0.81
CA THR A 95 19.66 -35.34 -2.23
C THR A 95 20.25 -34.11 -2.93
N VAL A 96 20.21 -32.94 -2.30
CA VAL A 96 20.73 -31.69 -2.90
C VAL A 96 22.26 -31.63 -2.82
N GLU A 97 22.85 -32.05 -1.70
CA GLU A 97 24.30 -32.07 -1.51
C GLU A 97 25.02 -33.01 -2.48
N LYS A 98 24.38 -34.11 -2.91
CA LYS A 98 24.87 -35.01 -3.97
C LYS A 98 25.24 -34.28 -5.27
N TYR A 99 24.56 -33.17 -5.59
CA TYR A 99 24.81 -32.39 -6.81
C TYR A 99 25.51 -31.05 -6.54
N LYS A 100 26.02 -30.83 -5.32
CA LYS A 100 26.60 -29.55 -4.88
C LYS A 100 27.63 -28.97 -5.85
N SER A 101 28.57 -29.79 -6.32
CA SER A 101 29.63 -29.32 -7.24
C SER A 101 29.07 -28.81 -8.57
N ARG A 102 28.08 -29.52 -9.14
CA ARG A 102 27.42 -29.13 -10.40
C ARG A 102 26.60 -27.85 -10.21
N ILE A 103 25.86 -27.76 -9.11
CA ILE A 103 25.05 -26.57 -8.76
C ILE A 103 25.96 -25.35 -8.57
N GLN A 104 27.07 -25.47 -7.84
CA GLN A 104 28.02 -24.38 -7.64
C GLN A 104 28.70 -23.94 -8.95
N SER A 105 29.02 -24.88 -9.84
CA SER A 105 29.57 -24.58 -11.16
C SER A 105 28.56 -23.79 -12.01
N GLU A 106 27.31 -24.24 -12.08
CA GLU A 106 26.26 -23.54 -12.84
C GLU A 106 25.92 -22.16 -12.23
N PHE A 107 25.94 -22.02 -10.91
CA PHE A 107 25.78 -20.72 -10.25
C PHE A 107 26.92 -19.75 -10.60
N THR A 108 28.16 -20.26 -10.65
CA THR A 108 29.32 -19.48 -11.08
C THR A 108 29.20 -19.06 -12.55
N LYS A 109 28.76 -19.97 -13.43
CA LYS A 109 28.49 -19.63 -14.84
C LYS A 109 27.36 -18.62 -14.98
N ALA A 110 26.30 -18.71 -14.19
CA ALA A 110 25.20 -17.74 -14.18
C ALA A 110 25.70 -16.33 -13.86
N ARG A 111 26.61 -16.20 -12.89
CA ARG A 111 27.28 -14.94 -12.56
C ARG A 111 28.17 -14.43 -13.70
N VAL A 112 29.03 -15.29 -14.25
CA VAL A 112 29.98 -14.92 -15.32
C VAL A 112 29.25 -14.53 -16.61
N ARG A 113 28.14 -15.21 -16.97
CA ARG A 113 27.27 -14.84 -18.10
C ARG A 113 26.74 -13.41 -18.00
N ARG A 114 26.55 -12.92 -16.77
CA ARG A 114 26.10 -11.55 -16.48
C ARG A 114 27.26 -10.55 -16.38
N LYS A 115 28.50 -10.99 -16.65
CA LYS A 115 29.73 -10.17 -16.60
C LYS A 115 30.01 -9.56 -15.22
N LEU A 116 29.62 -10.25 -14.15
CA LEU A 116 29.83 -9.80 -12.76
C LEU A 116 31.08 -10.46 -12.21
N ALA A 117 32.02 -9.70 -11.66
CA ALA A 117 33.34 -10.18 -11.24
C ALA A 117 33.31 -10.86 -9.87
N THR A 118 32.47 -10.37 -8.96
CA THR A 118 32.37 -10.86 -7.59
C THR A 118 30.98 -11.38 -7.23
N LEU A 119 30.88 -12.18 -6.16
CA LEU A 119 29.57 -12.60 -5.63
C LEU A 119 28.79 -11.40 -5.09
N GLU A 120 29.46 -10.39 -4.55
CA GLU A 120 28.80 -9.22 -3.97
C GLU A 120 28.14 -8.35 -5.06
N GLU A 121 28.83 -8.14 -6.19
CA GLU A 121 28.22 -7.54 -7.38
C GLU A 121 27.01 -8.35 -7.87
N PHE A 122 27.05 -9.68 -7.73
CA PHE A 122 25.92 -10.52 -8.13
C PHE A 122 24.70 -10.34 -7.22
N LYS A 123 24.92 -10.25 -5.90
CA LYS A 123 23.84 -9.92 -4.97
C LYS A 123 23.24 -8.55 -5.26
N GLN A 124 24.07 -7.54 -5.50
CA GLN A 124 23.61 -6.19 -5.84
C GLN A 124 22.81 -6.19 -7.15
N TYR A 125 23.28 -6.92 -8.16
CA TYR A 125 22.54 -7.10 -9.42
C TYR A 125 21.17 -7.74 -9.20
N VAL A 126 21.09 -8.81 -8.40
CA VAL A 126 19.83 -9.51 -8.10
C VAL A 126 18.88 -8.61 -7.32
N GLU A 127 19.37 -7.93 -6.28
CA GLU A 127 18.59 -6.99 -5.48
C GLU A 127 18.05 -5.84 -6.34
N ALA A 128 18.90 -5.23 -7.18
CA ALA A 128 18.50 -4.18 -8.10
C ALA A 128 17.54 -4.68 -9.21
N SER A 129 17.64 -5.95 -9.63
CA SER A 129 16.71 -6.53 -10.60
C SER A 129 15.37 -6.84 -9.97
N PHE A 130 15.36 -7.37 -8.74
CA PHE A 130 14.13 -7.62 -7.98
C PHE A 130 13.41 -6.31 -7.66
N GLN A 131 14.15 -5.27 -7.27
CA GLN A 131 13.62 -3.92 -7.09
C GLN A 131 13.06 -3.37 -8.39
N ARG A 132 13.80 -3.47 -9.51
CA ARG A 132 13.28 -3.05 -10.82
C ARG A 132 12.03 -3.79 -11.26
N THR A 133 11.95 -5.11 -11.08
CA THR A 133 10.75 -5.89 -11.43
C THR A 133 9.55 -5.52 -10.54
N GLN A 134 9.78 -5.22 -9.26
CA GLN A 134 8.75 -4.66 -8.39
C GLN A 134 8.33 -3.27 -8.88
N GLU A 135 9.28 -2.38 -9.19
CA GLU A 135 9.04 -1.03 -9.72
C GLU A 135 8.31 -1.05 -11.08
N GLU A 136 8.66 -1.97 -11.98
CA GLU A 136 8.04 -2.19 -13.29
C GLU A 136 6.62 -2.74 -13.15
N LYS A 137 6.39 -3.70 -12.23
CA LYS A 137 5.03 -4.20 -11.91
C LYS A 137 4.15 -3.16 -11.24
N LEU A 138 4.74 -2.25 -10.47
CA LEU A 138 4.02 -1.14 -9.85
C LEU A 138 3.66 -0.03 -10.87
N GLY A 139 4.08 -0.17 -12.14
CA GLY A 139 3.69 0.70 -13.27
C GLY A 139 4.34 2.07 -13.27
N ALA A 140 5.29 2.32 -12.37
CA ALA A 140 5.88 3.62 -12.13
C ALA A 140 7.01 3.49 -11.11
N LEU A 141 8.13 4.16 -11.33
CA LEU A 141 9.10 4.46 -10.29
C LEU A 141 8.42 5.32 -9.21
N TYR A 142 7.70 4.69 -8.29
CA TYR A 142 6.85 5.37 -7.33
C TYR A 142 7.72 6.09 -6.29
N PRO A 143 7.55 7.40 -6.09
CA PRO A 143 8.38 8.15 -5.17
C PRO A 143 8.12 7.72 -3.73
N ARG A 144 9.11 7.93 -2.87
CA ARG A 144 8.98 7.78 -1.43
C ARG A 144 8.47 9.11 -0.88
N TRP A 145 7.23 9.14 -0.41
CA TRP A 145 6.66 10.32 0.22
C TRP A 145 7.05 10.41 1.70
N ALA A 146 7.52 11.59 2.11
CA ALA A 146 7.82 11.89 3.50
C ALA A 146 7.25 13.25 3.89
N ARG A 147 6.42 13.29 4.92
CA ARG A 147 5.90 14.52 5.53
C ARG A 147 6.87 14.98 6.61
N ILE A 148 7.25 16.25 6.57
CA ILE A 148 8.05 16.90 7.61
C ILE A 148 7.17 17.14 8.82
N ASN A 149 7.63 16.72 9.99
CA ASN A 149 6.88 16.89 11.23
C ASN A 149 7.12 18.29 11.83
N THR A 150 6.23 19.22 11.52
CA THR A 150 6.29 20.61 12.01
C THR A 150 6.12 20.76 13.52
N LEU A 151 5.74 19.69 14.24
CA LEU A 151 5.77 19.68 15.70
C LEU A 151 7.21 19.65 16.25
N LYS A 152 8.18 19.17 15.46
CA LYS A 152 9.57 18.91 15.90
C LYS A 152 10.65 19.62 15.10
N THR A 153 10.39 19.95 13.84
CA THR A 153 11.41 20.51 12.93
C THR A 153 10.74 21.35 11.85
N THR A 154 11.54 21.98 10.97
CA THR A 154 11.04 22.70 9.81
C THR A 154 11.48 22.04 8.50
N LEU A 155 10.78 22.33 7.41
CA LEU A 155 11.19 21.87 6.08
C LEU A 155 12.60 22.37 5.75
N LYS A 156 12.92 23.61 6.10
CA LYS A 156 14.24 24.20 5.89
C LYS A 156 15.34 23.39 6.58
N ASP A 157 15.17 23.09 7.88
CA ASP A 157 16.17 22.34 8.64
C ASP A 157 16.39 20.95 8.05
N GLN A 158 15.32 20.26 7.64
CA GLN A 158 15.44 18.91 7.06
C GLN A 158 16.10 18.93 5.67
N LEU A 159 15.87 19.99 4.89
CA LEU A 159 16.57 20.18 3.61
C LEU A 159 18.06 20.50 3.78
N GLU A 160 18.45 21.14 4.89
CA GLU A 160 19.84 21.46 5.22
C GLU A 160 20.57 20.31 5.95
N THR A 161 19.82 19.35 6.51
CA THR A 161 20.37 18.21 7.27
C THR A 161 20.11 16.89 6.55
N THR A 162 18.97 16.26 6.81
CA THR A 162 18.58 14.91 6.33
C THR A 162 18.64 14.77 4.82
N PHE A 163 18.32 15.83 4.08
CA PHE A 163 18.27 15.84 2.62
C PHE A 163 19.35 16.72 1.98
N SER A 164 20.43 17.03 2.72
CA SER A 164 21.52 17.88 2.23
C SER A 164 22.25 17.33 1.00
N ASP A 165 22.26 16.00 0.83
CA ASP A 165 22.87 15.28 -0.28
C ASP A 165 21.89 14.95 -1.42
N TYR A 166 20.65 15.46 -1.36
CA TYR A 166 19.65 15.26 -2.40
C TYR A 166 19.64 16.43 -3.40
N GLU A 167 19.65 16.11 -4.69
CA GLU A 167 19.44 17.07 -5.76
C GLU A 167 17.96 17.54 -5.76
N ARG A 168 17.75 18.85 -5.60
CA ARG A 168 16.40 19.43 -5.66
C ARG A 168 15.92 19.51 -7.10
N VAL A 169 14.73 18.99 -7.36
CA VAL A 169 14.05 19.07 -8.65
C VAL A 169 12.69 19.72 -8.52
N SER A 170 12.18 20.29 -9.60
CA SER A 170 10.97 21.11 -9.60
C SER A 170 9.66 20.31 -9.55
N THR A 171 9.64 19.07 -10.03
CA THR A 171 8.41 18.27 -10.14
C THR A 171 8.60 16.85 -9.59
N VAL A 172 7.50 16.25 -9.16
CA VAL A 172 7.46 14.85 -8.69
C VAL A 172 7.88 13.89 -9.80
N GLN A 173 7.61 14.20 -11.07
CA GLN A 173 8.06 13.36 -12.19
C GLN A 173 9.58 13.21 -12.23
N ASN A 174 10.32 14.26 -11.87
CA ASN A 174 11.77 14.26 -11.93
C ASN A 174 12.42 13.44 -10.80
N VAL A 175 11.66 13.07 -9.75
CA VAL A 175 12.13 12.15 -8.71
C VAL A 175 11.87 10.67 -9.05
N ARG A 176 10.98 10.37 -10.01
CA ARG A 176 10.62 9.01 -10.47
C ARG A 176 11.73 8.41 -11.36
N ILE A 177 12.98 8.49 -10.92
CA ILE A 177 14.16 7.97 -11.61
C ILE A 177 14.97 7.13 -10.61
N SER A 178 15.40 5.93 -11.03
CA SER A 178 16.22 5.05 -10.19
C SER A 178 17.68 5.53 -10.14
N GLY A 179 18.39 5.14 -9.09
CA GLY A 179 19.85 5.29 -8.99
C GLY A 179 20.37 6.71 -8.71
N CYS A 180 19.49 7.68 -8.45
CA CYS A 180 19.86 9.04 -8.05
C CYS A 180 19.09 9.49 -6.81
N LYS A 181 19.70 10.36 -5.99
CA LYS A 181 19.08 10.97 -4.82
C LYS A 181 18.46 12.31 -5.22
N ARG A 182 17.18 12.31 -5.57
CA ARG A 182 16.44 13.54 -5.86
C ARG A 182 15.29 13.76 -4.90
N ILE A 183 14.97 15.03 -4.71
CA ILE A 183 13.88 15.49 -3.85
C ILE A 183 13.07 16.57 -4.56
N ALA A 184 11.76 16.45 -4.49
CA ALA A 184 10.81 17.50 -4.90
C ALA A 184 9.95 17.87 -3.69
N ILE A 185 9.69 19.17 -3.53
CA ILE A 185 8.71 19.65 -2.56
C ILE A 185 7.34 19.56 -3.22
N ASP A 186 6.35 19.05 -2.50
CA ASP A 186 5.00 18.94 -3.04
C ASP A 186 4.36 20.32 -3.20
N GLU A 187 3.68 20.53 -4.33
CA GLU A 187 2.99 21.79 -4.64
C GLU A 187 1.61 21.90 -3.95
N HIS A 188 1.01 20.77 -3.56
CA HIS A 188 -0.36 20.74 -3.06
C HIS A 188 -0.43 20.68 -1.53
N ILE A 189 0.43 19.88 -0.90
CA ILE A 189 0.50 19.66 0.54
C ILE A 189 1.75 20.32 1.10
N PRO A 190 1.61 21.30 2.00
CA PRO A 190 2.76 21.96 2.60
C PRO A 190 3.56 20.97 3.44
N ASN A 191 4.88 21.16 3.49
CA ASN A 191 5.79 20.32 4.29
C ASN A 191 5.79 18.83 3.88
N LEU A 192 5.42 18.52 2.64
CA LEU A 192 5.53 17.17 2.07
C LEU A 192 6.62 17.15 1.00
N VAL A 193 7.44 16.10 1.00
CA VAL A 193 8.49 15.91 0.00
C VAL A 193 8.37 14.54 -0.68
N ALA A 194 8.60 14.52 -1.98
CA ALA A 194 8.75 13.31 -2.79
C ALA A 194 10.23 13.02 -2.97
N LEU A 195 10.65 11.78 -2.73
CA LEU A 195 12.03 11.35 -2.92
C LEU A 195 12.12 10.20 -3.92
N SER A 196 13.29 10.07 -4.56
CA SER A 196 13.54 8.96 -5.47
C SER A 196 13.38 7.59 -4.80
N PRO A 197 12.96 6.54 -5.54
CA PRO A 197 12.67 5.22 -4.98
C PRO A 197 13.80 4.59 -4.16
N CYS A 198 15.06 4.90 -4.50
CA CYS A 198 16.24 4.40 -3.80
C CYS A 198 16.50 5.03 -2.42
N ALA A 199 15.67 5.99 -1.97
CA ALA A 199 15.81 6.62 -0.67
C ALA A 199 15.47 5.66 0.49
N ASP A 200 16.49 5.22 1.23
CA ASP A 200 16.32 4.43 2.46
C ASP A 200 16.13 5.33 3.70
N LEU A 201 14.91 5.86 3.85
CA LEU A 201 14.56 6.76 4.94
C LEU A 201 14.37 6.07 6.28
N LEU A 202 14.11 4.77 6.30
CA LEU A 202 13.86 4.02 7.54
C LEU A 202 15.07 3.98 8.47
N LYS A 203 16.28 4.08 7.89
CA LYS A 203 17.54 4.12 8.64
C LYS A 203 17.94 5.52 9.09
N SER A 204 17.31 6.57 8.55
CA SER A 204 17.63 7.96 8.88
C SER A 204 17.30 8.29 10.33
N ASP A 205 18.12 9.13 10.95
CA ASP A 205 17.86 9.60 12.32
C ASP A 205 16.61 10.50 12.37
N ALA A 206 16.33 11.25 11.31
CA ALA A 206 15.10 12.03 11.20
C ALA A 206 13.84 11.15 11.27
N TYR A 207 13.83 9.97 10.66
CA TYR A 207 12.70 9.04 10.79
C TYR A 207 12.62 8.45 12.20
N LYS A 208 13.76 7.98 12.75
CA LYS A 208 13.82 7.37 14.09
C LYS A 208 13.44 8.33 15.22
N THR A 209 13.73 9.62 15.07
CA THR A 209 13.40 10.66 16.05
C THR A 209 12.00 11.26 15.83
N GLY A 210 11.33 10.89 14.73
CA GLY A 210 10.02 11.40 14.36
C GLY A 210 10.02 12.80 13.74
N ALA A 211 11.16 13.30 13.27
CA ALA A 211 11.29 14.56 12.53
C ALA A 211 10.69 14.47 11.12
N ILE A 212 10.69 13.28 10.52
CA ILE A 212 9.97 12.97 9.27
C ILE A 212 9.05 11.77 9.45
N ILE A 213 7.95 11.76 8.69
CA ILE A 213 6.90 10.74 8.75
C ILE A 213 6.70 10.19 7.33
N LEU A 214 6.84 8.88 7.16
CA LEU A 214 6.53 8.23 5.88
C LEU A 214 5.01 8.16 5.72
N GLN A 215 4.48 8.97 4.82
CA GLN A 215 3.05 9.09 4.57
C GLN A 215 2.84 9.44 3.11
N ASP A 216 2.02 8.65 2.43
CA ASP A 216 1.62 8.91 1.05
C ASP A 216 1.00 10.30 0.89
N LYS A 217 1.23 10.95 -0.25
CA LYS A 217 0.64 12.26 -0.56
C LYS A 217 -0.88 12.26 -0.42
N ALA A 218 -1.57 11.27 -0.97
CA ALA A 218 -3.03 11.21 -0.90
C ALA A 218 -3.53 11.02 0.54
N SER A 219 -2.78 10.31 1.38
CA SER A 219 -3.08 10.13 2.81
C SER A 219 -2.98 11.42 3.62
N CYS A 220 -2.37 12.47 3.07
CA CYS A 220 -2.30 13.79 3.70
C CYS A 220 -3.58 14.63 3.47
N PHE A 221 -4.36 14.31 2.42
CA PHE A 221 -5.48 15.13 1.98
C PHE A 221 -6.60 15.26 3.02
N PRO A 222 -7.01 14.24 3.78
CA PRO A 222 -8.15 14.37 4.69
C PRO A 222 -7.91 15.37 5.82
N ALA A 223 -6.76 15.29 6.49
CA ALA A 223 -6.43 16.23 7.55
C ALA A 223 -6.25 17.65 7.01
N TYR A 224 -5.62 17.78 5.83
CA TYR A 224 -5.39 19.06 5.20
C TYR A 224 -6.68 19.70 4.66
N LEU A 225 -7.59 18.92 4.08
CA LEU A 225 -8.91 19.41 3.63
C LEU A 225 -9.82 19.78 4.81
N LEU A 226 -9.70 19.09 5.95
CA LEU A 226 -10.46 19.42 7.16
C LEU A 226 -10.03 20.78 7.73
N ASN A 227 -8.71 21.07 7.67
CA ASN A 227 -8.07 22.30 8.12
C ASN A 227 -8.68 22.90 9.39
N PRO A 228 -8.66 22.15 10.51
CA PRO A 228 -9.25 22.62 11.75
C PRO A 228 -8.47 23.83 12.28
N THR A 229 -9.19 24.74 12.91
CA THR A 229 -8.68 25.96 13.55
C THR A 229 -9.12 26.01 15.00
N SER A 230 -8.63 26.98 15.76
CA SER A 230 -9.02 27.14 17.15
C SER A 230 -10.53 27.34 17.37
N ILE A 231 -11.20 27.94 16.40
CA ILE A 231 -12.65 28.23 16.40
C ILE A 231 -13.48 26.94 16.25
N ASP A 232 -12.92 25.91 15.63
CA ASP A 232 -13.59 24.61 15.49
C ASP A 232 -13.56 23.80 16.81
N GLY A 233 -12.78 24.21 17.81
CA GLY A 233 -12.69 23.51 19.09
C GLY A 233 -12.01 22.15 18.96
N HIS A 234 -12.53 21.14 19.63
CA HIS A 234 -11.98 19.78 19.64
C HIS A 234 -12.21 19.08 18.29
N VAL A 235 -11.29 18.17 17.97
CA VAL A 235 -11.33 17.37 16.75
C VAL A 235 -11.46 15.89 17.12
N ILE A 236 -12.23 15.13 16.36
CA ILE A 236 -12.27 13.65 16.49
C ILE A 236 -11.61 13.02 15.27
N ASP A 237 -10.69 12.10 15.50
CA ASP A 237 -10.22 11.14 14.50
C ASP A 237 -10.85 9.77 14.84
N THR A 238 -11.74 9.28 13.98
CA THR A 238 -12.62 8.15 14.33
C THR A 238 -11.96 6.78 14.18
N CYS A 239 -10.87 6.69 13.41
CA CYS A 239 -10.18 5.45 13.04
C CYS A 239 -8.67 5.74 12.90
N SER A 240 -8.02 5.98 14.04
CA SER A 240 -6.78 6.75 14.08
C SER A 240 -5.50 5.97 13.80
N ALA A 241 -5.45 4.66 14.05
CA ALA A 241 -4.17 3.94 13.93
C ALA A 241 -3.74 3.74 12.47
N PRO A 242 -2.44 3.92 12.14
CA PRO A 242 -1.31 4.03 13.07
C PRO A 242 -0.99 5.45 13.58
N GLY A 243 -1.75 6.49 13.21
CA GLY A 243 -1.61 7.85 13.73
C GLY A 243 -1.10 8.89 12.74
N ASN A 244 -0.89 8.53 11.47
CA ASN A 244 -0.37 9.46 10.46
C ASN A 244 -1.29 10.65 10.21
N LYS A 245 -2.61 10.44 10.18
CA LYS A 245 -3.61 11.51 10.01
C LYS A 245 -3.82 12.30 11.31
N THR A 246 -3.90 11.60 12.45
CA THR A 246 -3.99 12.22 13.78
C THR A 246 -2.85 13.20 14.05
N THR A 247 -1.60 12.80 13.77
CA THR A 247 -0.43 13.68 13.96
C THR A 247 -0.35 14.77 12.91
N HIS A 248 -0.96 14.59 11.73
CA HIS A 248 -1.11 15.65 10.76
C HIS A 248 -2.12 16.71 11.22
N LEU A 249 -3.25 16.30 11.83
CA LEU A 249 -4.20 17.22 12.48
C LEU A 249 -3.52 18.04 13.57
N ALA A 250 -2.70 17.41 14.42
CA ALA A 250 -1.94 18.10 15.46
C ALA A 250 -0.98 19.15 14.89
N ALA A 251 -0.27 18.81 13.81
CA ALA A 251 0.61 19.73 13.09
C ALA A 251 -0.16 20.93 12.48
N ILE A 252 -1.34 20.69 11.89
CA ILE A 252 -2.20 21.72 11.30
C ILE A 252 -2.75 22.66 12.37
N LEU A 253 -3.28 22.12 13.48
CA LEU A 253 -3.79 22.94 14.60
C LEU A 253 -2.71 23.87 15.16
N LYS A 254 -1.50 23.35 15.37
CA LYS A 254 -0.36 24.15 15.84
C LYS A 254 0.05 25.23 14.84
N SER A 255 0.01 24.93 13.54
CA SER A 255 0.34 25.89 12.48
C SER A 255 -0.70 27.00 12.33
N ASN A 256 -1.99 26.68 12.42
CA ASN A 256 -3.09 27.64 12.27
C ASN A 256 -3.29 28.51 13.51
N SER A 257 -2.76 28.11 14.66
CA SER A 257 -3.03 28.77 15.92
C SER A 257 -1.83 28.64 16.87
N PRO A 258 -0.73 29.35 16.56
CA PRO A 258 0.54 29.23 17.30
C PRO A 258 0.46 29.68 18.77
N GLU A 259 -0.56 30.47 19.13
CA GLU A 259 -0.82 30.96 20.49
C GLU A 259 -1.74 30.04 21.31
N ILE A 260 -2.16 28.89 20.77
CA ILE A 260 -2.94 27.91 21.54
C ILE A 260 -2.11 27.45 22.75
N ASN A 261 -2.57 27.79 23.96
CA ASN A 261 -2.21 27.04 25.14
C ASN A 261 -2.73 25.60 24.99
N ASN A 262 -1.86 24.61 25.22
CA ASN A 262 -2.15 23.17 25.07
C ASN A 262 -3.45 22.71 25.78
N ASP A 263 -3.94 23.47 26.77
CA ASP A 263 -5.15 23.15 27.52
C ASP A 263 -6.47 23.47 26.79
N SER A 264 -6.44 24.14 25.63
CA SER A 264 -7.67 24.62 25.00
C SER A 264 -8.26 23.68 23.94
N ILE A 265 -7.48 22.83 23.26
CA ILE A 265 -7.93 22.00 22.14
C ILE A 265 -7.33 20.60 22.19
N LEU A 266 -8.20 19.59 22.07
CA LEU A 266 -7.83 18.19 22.06
C LEU A 266 -8.29 17.51 20.76
N ILE A 267 -7.48 16.55 20.33
CA ILE A 267 -7.80 15.59 19.28
C ILE A 267 -8.18 14.27 19.98
N HIS A 268 -9.43 13.86 19.88
CA HIS A 268 -9.88 12.57 20.37
C HIS A 268 -9.59 11.50 19.31
N ALA A 269 -8.63 10.63 19.57
CA ALA A 269 -8.20 9.58 18.64
C ALA A 269 -8.80 8.23 19.04
N TYR A 270 -9.64 7.65 18.19
CA TYR A 270 -10.30 6.36 18.42
C TYR A 270 -9.63 5.24 17.63
N GLU A 271 -9.39 4.12 18.29
CA GLU A 271 -8.96 2.88 17.65
C GLU A 271 -9.55 1.69 18.39
N LYS A 272 -10.40 0.93 17.70
CA LYS A 272 -11.14 -0.20 18.27
C LYS A 272 -10.23 -1.41 18.54
N ASN A 273 -9.22 -1.64 17.72
CA ASN A 273 -8.30 -2.76 17.91
C ASN A 273 -7.20 -2.37 18.91
N LYS A 274 -7.12 -3.10 20.03
CA LYS A 274 -6.15 -2.79 21.12
C LYS A 274 -4.68 -2.85 20.67
N LEU A 275 -4.31 -3.73 19.75
CA LEU A 275 -2.93 -3.83 19.23
C LEU A 275 -2.58 -2.63 18.34
N ARG A 276 -3.53 -2.23 17.48
CA ARG A 276 -3.41 -1.02 16.67
C ARG A 276 -3.37 0.23 17.55
N ALA A 277 -4.18 0.28 18.61
CA ALA A 277 -4.18 1.37 19.58
C ALA A 277 -2.83 1.52 20.31
N ALA A 278 -2.20 0.40 20.69
CA ALA A 278 -0.85 0.43 21.26
C ALA A 278 0.21 0.93 20.26
N THR A 279 0.02 0.68 18.97
CA THR A 279 0.88 1.26 17.91
C THR A 279 0.66 2.76 17.78
N LEU A 280 -0.61 3.20 17.78
CA LEU A 280 -1.00 4.60 17.74
C LEU A 280 -0.42 5.39 18.92
N GLU A 281 -0.52 4.86 20.15
CA GLU A 281 0.04 5.48 21.36
C GLU A 281 1.56 5.70 21.24
N LYS A 282 2.28 4.67 20.77
CA LYS A 282 3.73 4.77 20.51
C LYS A 282 4.04 5.84 19.47
N MET A 283 3.27 5.90 18.38
CA MET A 283 3.48 6.87 17.30
C MET A 283 3.17 8.30 17.76
N ILE A 284 2.10 8.53 18.52
CA ILE A 284 1.76 9.86 19.07
C ILE A 284 2.91 10.39 19.93
N LYS A 285 3.45 9.55 20.83
CA LYS A 285 4.59 9.92 21.68
C LYS A 285 5.86 10.14 20.85
N LEU A 286 6.15 9.25 19.92
CA LEU A 286 7.31 9.37 19.03
C LEU A 286 7.25 10.66 18.20
N LEU A 287 6.08 11.06 17.75
CA LEU A 287 5.88 12.21 16.88
C LEU A 287 5.64 13.52 17.64
N GLY A 288 5.62 13.48 18.98
CA GLY A 288 5.53 14.68 19.82
C GLY A 288 4.13 15.29 19.88
N ALA A 289 3.08 14.48 19.66
CA ALA A 289 1.69 14.93 19.63
C ALA A 289 0.91 14.60 20.92
N GLN A 290 1.58 14.08 21.95
CA GLN A 290 0.92 13.58 23.17
C GLN A 290 0.13 14.64 23.94
N ASP A 291 0.55 15.91 23.89
CA ASP A 291 -0.10 16.99 24.64
C ASP A 291 -1.39 17.48 23.95
N LEU A 292 -1.58 17.15 22.66
CA LEU A 292 -2.75 17.53 21.88
C LEU A 292 -3.72 16.36 21.64
N VAL A 293 -3.29 15.12 21.89
CA VAL A 293 -4.06 13.93 21.51
C VAL A 293 -4.55 13.17 22.75
N LYS A 294 -5.88 13.11 22.91
CA LYS A 294 -6.56 12.23 23.87
C LYS A 294 -6.86 10.89 23.20
N LEU A 295 -6.12 9.86 23.58
CA LEU A 295 -6.29 8.50 23.07
C LEU A 295 -7.51 7.81 23.70
N ASN A 296 -8.35 7.17 22.88
CA ASN A 296 -9.46 6.31 23.32
C ASN A 296 -9.21 4.86 22.87
N PRO A 297 -8.29 4.13 23.52
CA PRO A 297 -7.82 2.83 23.05
C PRO A 297 -8.87 1.73 23.26
N GLY A 298 -9.08 0.90 22.25
CA GLY A 298 -10.04 -0.21 22.30
C GLY A 298 -11.51 0.24 22.30
N GLN A 299 -11.78 1.52 22.06
CA GLN A 299 -13.13 2.05 22.01
C GLN A 299 -13.66 2.10 20.57
N ASP A 300 -14.92 1.73 20.41
CA ASP A 300 -15.64 1.81 19.13
C ASP A 300 -16.32 3.18 19.03
N PHE A 301 -15.91 4.01 18.08
CA PHE A 301 -16.48 5.35 17.90
C PHE A 301 -18.00 5.32 17.72
N LEU A 302 -18.56 4.29 17.08
CA LEU A 302 -20.01 4.15 16.88
C LEU A 302 -20.79 3.97 18.19
N LYS A 303 -20.11 3.63 19.29
CA LYS A 303 -20.72 3.46 20.62
C LYS A 303 -20.59 4.71 21.50
N THR A 304 -19.95 5.76 21.00
CA THR A 304 -19.89 7.05 21.72
C THR A 304 -21.26 7.70 21.75
N ASP A 305 -21.56 8.42 22.83
CA ASP A 305 -22.73 9.30 22.90
C ASP A 305 -22.35 10.70 22.38
N PRO A 306 -22.80 11.13 21.19
CA PRO A 306 -22.47 12.45 20.62
C PRO A 306 -22.94 13.63 21.47
N PHE A 307 -23.89 13.42 22.38
CA PHE A 307 -24.45 14.46 23.27
C PHE A 307 -23.75 14.54 24.63
N SER A 308 -22.75 13.68 24.87
CA SER A 308 -21.96 13.74 26.11
C SER A 308 -21.29 15.12 26.27
N PRO A 309 -21.23 15.67 27.50
CA PRO A 309 -20.51 16.91 27.79
C PRO A 309 -19.04 16.91 27.31
N ASP A 310 -18.41 15.73 27.27
CA ASP A 310 -17.05 15.52 26.77
C ASP A 310 -16.86 15.96 25.31
N TYR A 311 -17.94 15.95 24.51
CA TYR A 311 -17.91 16.31 23.09
C TYR A 311 -18.59 17.64 22.81
N SER A 312 -18.99 18.40 23.84
CA SER A 312 -19.63 19.71 23.70
C SER A 312 -18.78 20.71 22.91
N ARG A 313 -17.46 20.54 22.88
CA ARG A 313 -16.53 21.41 22.14
C ARG A 313 -16.09 20.83 20.80
N VAL A 314 -16.60 19.67 20.38
CA VAL A 314 -16.20 19.04 19.11
C VAL A 314 -16.86 19.76 17.94
N GLY A 315 -16.06 20.44 17.13
CA GLY A 315 -16.51 21.11 15.90
C GLY A 315 -16.04 20.47 14.60
N ALA A 316 -15.05 19.57 14.65
CA ALA A 316 -14.52 18.92 13.45
C ALA A 316 -14.29 17.42 13.64
N LEU A 317 -14.54 16.62 12.59
CA LEU A 317 -14.28 15.18 12.61
C LEU A 317 -13.56 14.71 11.33
N LEU A 318 -12.59 13.83 11.50
CA LEU A 318 -11.90 13.10 10.44
C LEU A 318 -12.31 11.63 10.47
N LEU A 319 -12.91 11.16 9.39
CA LEU A 319 -13.36 9.78 9.19
C LEU A 319 -12.50 9.12 8.10
N ASP A 320 -11.60 8.23 8.52
CA ASP A 320 -10.80 7.36 7.65
C ASP A 320 -11.08 5.88 7.98
N PRO A 321 -12.31 5.38 7.70
CA PRO A 321 -12.71 4.03 8.07
C PRO A 321 -11.91 2.94 7.37
N SER A 322 -12.07 1.71 7.86
CA SER A 322 -11.71 0.51 7.10
C SER A 322 -12.32 0.56 5.70
N CYS A 323 -11.46 0.37 4.71
CA CYS A 323 -11.75 0.35 3.28
C CYS A 323 -11.22 -0.92 2.67
N SER A 324 -11.61 -1.22 1.43
CA SER A 324 -11.03 -2.32 0.66
C SER A 324 -9.50 -2.25 0.59
N GLY A 325 -8.88 -1.06 0.57
CA GLY A 325 -7.43 -0.95 0.37
C GLY A 325 -6.99 -1.19 -1.07
N SER A 326 -7.94 -1.26 -2.00
CA SER A 326 -7.72 -1.49 -3.43
C SER A 326 -6.88 -0.40 -4.11
N GLY A 327 -6.80 0.79 -3.54
CA GLY A 327 -5.96 1.88 -4.05
C GLY A 327 -4.52 1.86 -3.55
N ILE A 328 -4.18 1.04 -2.56
CA ILE A 328 -2.88 1.10 -1.89
C ILE A 328 -1.79 0.43 -2.72
N ILE A 329 -0.71 1.17 -2.95
CA ILE A 329 0.44 0.73 -3.75
C ILE A 329 1.27 -0.30 -2.98
N GLY A 330 1.75 -1.33 -3.69
CA GLY A 330 2.62 -2.36 -3.14
C GLY A 330 1.91 -3.42 -2.29
N ARG A 331 0.57 -3.42 -2.21
CA ARG A 331 -0.20 -4.52 -1.56
C ARG A 331 -0.47 -5.72 -2.47
N GLU A 332 -0.21 -5.59 -3.77
CA GLU A 332 -0.12 -6.68 -4.76
C GLU A 332 1.20 -7.46 -4.63
N GLU A 333 1.67 -7.73 -3.41
CA GLU A 333 2.82 -8.61 -3.14
C GLU A 333 2.47 -10.08 -3.46
N THR A 334 2.24 -10.36 -4.74
CA THR A 334 2.53 -11.67 -5.29
C THR A 334 4.02 -11.65 -5.61
N SER A 335 4.86 -12.00 -4.62
CA SER A 335 6.28 -12.21 -4.84
C SER A 335 6.42 -13.21 -5.98
N GLU A 336 6.86 -12.75 -7.16
CA GLU A 336 6.99 -13.63 -8.31
C GLU A 336 8.03 -14.68 -8.02
N LEU A 337 7.60 -15.95 -8.03
CA LEU A 337 8.47 -17.08 -7.81
C LEU A 337 8.70 -17.76 -9.16
N HIS A 338 9.86 -17.52 -9.76
CA HIS A 338 10.22 -18.19 -11.01
C HIS A 338 10.54 -19.66 -10.73
N LEU A 339 9.65 -20.56 -11.17
CA LEU A 339 9.80 -21.99 -10.94
C LEU A 339 10.53 -22.69 -12.08
N PRO A 340 11.46 -23.61 -11.78
CA PRO A 340 12.10 -24.46 -12.77
C PRO A 340 11.12 -25.43 -13.42
N SER A 341 11.24 -25.60 -14.73
CA SER A 341 10.46 -26.57 -15.51
C SER A 341 11.33 -27.71 -16.02
N LEU A 342 10.70 -28.83 -16.37
CA LEU A 342 11.38 -29.92 -17.07
C LEU A 342 11.65 -29.47 -18.51
N LYS A 343 12.92 -29.45 -18.93
CA LYS A 343 13.28 -29.25 -20.35
C LYS A 343 12.67 -30.38 -21.18
N ASN A 344 11.59 -30.08 -21.92
CA ASN A 344 11.07 -30.99 -22.94
C ASN A 344 12.00 -30.95 -24.16
N SER A 345 12.60 -32.08 -24.50
CA SER A 345 13.55 -32.23 -25.62
C SER A 345 12.89 -32.19 -27.02
N PHE A 346 11.82 -31.41 -27.22
CA PHE A 346 11.10 -31.34 -28.50
C PHE A 346 11.35 -30.08 -29.34
N ASP A 347 11.90 -28.99 -28.78
CA ASP A 347 12.08 -27.73 -29.54
C ASP A 347 13.42 -27.54 -30.27
N ALA A 348 14.30 -28.54 -30.25
CA ALA A 348 15.62 -28.44 -30.90
C ALA A 348 15.63 -28.86 -32.39
N LYS A 349 14.50 -29.30 -32.98
CA LYS A 349 14.46 -29.84 -34.36
C LYS A 349 13.78 -28.96 -35.42
N LEU A 350 13.27 -27.78 -35.09
CA LEU A 350 12.59 -26.89 -36.07
C LEU A 350 13.46 -25.76 -36.64
N LYS A 351 14.74 -25.66 -36.27
CA LYS A 351 15.66 -24.65 -36.81
C LYS A 351 16.70 -25.20 -37.79
N HIS A 352 16.31 -26.04 -38.74
CA HIS A 352 17.13 -26.27 -39.96
C HIS A 352 16.28 -26.88 -41.09
N LYS A 353 15.48 -26.05 -41.78
CA LYS A 353 15.22 -26.14 -43.23
C LYS A 353 14.26 -25.02 -43.66
N HIS A 354 14.81 -23.86 -44.00
CA HIS A 354 14.18 -22.95 -44.95
C HIS A 354 15.16 -22.69 -46.08
N LYS A 355 14.97 -23.41 -47.18
CA LYS A 355 15.39 -22.98 -48.52
C LYS A 355 14.23 -23.19 -49.48
N THR A 356 13.70 -22.05 -49.94
CA THR A 356 13.13 -21.77 -51.27
C THR A 356 12.11 -22.75 -51.88
N LYS A 357 10.86 -22.29 -52.03
CA LYS A 357 10.24 -21.99 -53.35
C LYS A 357 8.80 -21.45 -53.21
N LYS A 358 8.50 -20.41 -53.99
CA LYS A 358 7.16 -19.89 -54.33
C LYS A 358 6.29 -20.99 -54.95
N MET A 359 4.98 -20.97 -54.70
CA MET A 359 3.96 -20.97 -55.77
C MET A 359 2.53 -20.72 -55.26
N HIS A 360 1.72 -20.30 -56.22
CA HIS A 360 0.42 -19.64 -56.26
C HIS A 360 -0.82 -20.44 -55.84
N SER A 361 -1.88 -19.69 -55.45
CA SER A 361 -3.33 -19.83 -55.73
C SER A 361 -4.05 -21.14 -55.33
N THR A 362 -5.32 -21.22 -54.91
CA THR A 362 -6.54 -20.41 -55.15
C THR A 362 -7.62 -20.87 -54.15
N GLU A 363 -8.62 -20.01 -53.89
CA GLU A 363 -10.02 -20.36 -53.49
C GLU A 363 -10.25 -20.98 -52.08
N THR A 364 -11.31 -20.73 -51.32
CA THR A 364 -12.55 -19.94 -51.46
C THR A 364 -13.11 -19.71 -50.04
N PHE A 365 -13.92 -18.67 -49.92
CA PHE A 365 -14.61 -18.26 -48.70
C PHE A 365 -15.65 -19.29 -48.22
N GLU A 366 -15.57 -19.71 -46.94
CA GLU A 366 -16.77 -20.03 -46.16
C GLU A 366 -16.69 -19.43 -44.75
N LYS A 367 -17.64 -18.53 -44.48
CA LYS A 367 -17.86 -17.86 -43.19
C LYS A 367 -18.42 -18.86 -42.17
N LYS A 368 -17.73 -19.03 -41.04
CA LYS A 368 -18.39 -19.42 -39.77
C LYS A 368 -18.01 -18.46 -38.65
N ASN A 369 -19.01 -17.70 -38.22
CA ASN A 369 -19.02 -16.86 -37.03
C ASN A 369 -18.54 -17.63 -35.79
N ARG A 370 -17.46 -17.17 -35.17
CA ARG A 370 -17.18 -17.43 -33.74
C ARG A 370 -16.86 -16.11 -33.05
N LYS A 371 -17.82 -15.69 -32.22
CA LYS A 371 -17.71 -14.66 -31.18
C LYS A 371 -16.33 -14.73 -30.51
N ARG A 372 -15.56 -13.64 -30.60
CA ARG A 372 -14.37 -13.42 -29.77
C ARG A 372 -14.82 -13.35 -28.31
N LYS A 373 -14.50 -14.38 -27.54
CA LYS A 373 -14.50 -14.36 -26.08
C LYS A 373 -13.29 -13.50 -25.69
N ARG A 374 -13.53 -12.30 -25.17
CA ARG A 374 -12.48 -11.51 -24.50
C ARG A 374 -11.97 -12.36 -23.34
N GLU A 375 -10.68 -12.64 -23.32
CA GLU A 375 -10.01 -13.17 -22.14
C GLU A 375 -9.93 -12.04 -21.12
N ASP A 376 -10.76 -12.11 -20.07
CA ASP A 376 -10.64 -11.25 -18.92
C ASP A 376 -9.33 -11.57 -18.21
N SER A 377 -8.41 -10.60 -18.20
CA SER A 377 -7.30 -10.56 -17.26
C SER A 377 -7.89 -10.49 -15.85
N LYS A 378 -7.73 -11.56 -15.07
CA LYS A 378 -8.10 -11.57 -13.65
C LYS A 378 -7.21 -10.59 -12.89
N ASP A 379 -7.67 -9.37 -12.71
CA ASP A 379 -7.12 -8.43 -11.74
C ASP A 379 -7.52 -8.93 -10.34
N ASN A 380 -6.60 -9.64 -9.68
CA ASN A 380 -6.81 -10.12 -8.32
C ASN A 380 -6.76 -8.94 -7.35
N THR A 381 -7.90 -8.27 -7.15
CA THR A 381 -8.01 -7.15 -6.22
C THR A 381 -7.78 -7.65 -4.78
N VAL A 382 -6.78 -7.08 -4.09
CA VAL A 382 -6.45 -7.43 -2.70
C VAL A 382 -7.18 -6.50 -1.73
N PHE A 383 -8.00 -7.09 -0.85
CA PHE A 383 -8.77 -6.42 0.19
C PHE A 383 -8.03 -6.38 1.51
N VAL A 384 -8.41 -5.46 2.41
CA VAL A 384 -7.91 -5.40 3.78
C VAL A 384 -9.05 -5.50 4.79
N ASP A 385 -8.85 -6.28 5.86
CA ASP A 385 -9.77 -6.37 6.98
C ASP A 385 -9.48 -5.32 8.07
N ASP A 386 -10.36 -5.25 9.08
CA ASP A 386 -10.24 -4.30 10.20
C ASP A 386 -8.93 -4.45 10.99
N ASP A 387 -8.29 -5.63 10.93
CA ASP A 387 -7.01 -5.91 11.55
C ASP A 387 -5.80 -5.55 10.66
N GLY A 388 -6.04 -5.10 9.42
CA GLY A 388 -4.98 -4.79 8.47
C GLY A 388 -4.46 -6.00 7.68
N LYS A 389 -5.16 -7.13 7.68
CA LYS A 389 -4.77 -8.34 6.94
C LYS A 389 -5.30 -8.31 5.51
N ASN A 390 -4.47 -8.73 4.57
CA ASN A 390 -4.84 -8.85 3.17
C ASN A 390 -5.73 -10.06 2.91
N LEU A 391 -6.76 -9.91 2.08
CA LEU A 391 -7.72 -10.94 1.68
C LEU A 391 -7.95 -10.84 0.18
N VAL A 392 -7.93 -11.97 -0.54
CA VAL A 392 -8.27 -12.00 -1.97
C VAL A 392 -9.64 -12.68 -2.11
N PRO A 393 -10.65 -12.01 -2.70
CA PRO A 393 -11.96 -12.62 -2.95
C PRO A 393 -11.81 -13.79 -3.93
N ASN A 394 -12.46 -14.92 -3.65
CA ASN A 394 -12.41 -16.10 -4.51
C ASN A 394 -13.48 -16.06 -5.61
N SER A 395 -14.46 -15.17 -5.50
CA SER A 395 -15.53 -14.95 -6.49
C SER A 395 -15.96 -13.48 -6.56
N GLN A 396 -16.63 -13.13 -7.66
CA GLN A 396 -17.25 -11.81 -7.85
C GLN A 396 -18.35 -11.53 -6.82
N GLU A 397 -19.10 -12.56 -6.42
CA GLU A 397 -20.15 -12.46 -5.40
C GLU A 397 -19.56 -12.15 -4.01
N GLU A 398 -18.42 -12.76 -3.66
CA GLU A 398 -17.71 -12.49 -2.40
C GLU A 398 -17.17 -11.05 -2.36
N LEU A 399 -16.64 -10.58 -3.49
CA LEU A 399 -16.19 -9.20 -3.69
C LEU A 399 -17.34 -8.20 -3.46
N GLU A 400 -18.49 -8.42 -4.10
CA GLU A 400 -19.67 -7.56 -3.97
C GLU A 400 -20.23 -7.56 -2.54
N ALA A 401 -20.31 -8.73 -1.90
CA ALA A 401 -20.75 -8.83 -0.51
C ALA A 401 -19.83 -8.06 0.45
N ARG A 402 -18.51 -8.13 0.22
CA ARG A 402 -17.50 -7.39 1.00
C ARG A 402 -17.64 -5.88 0.83
N LEU A 403 -17.74 -5.41 -0.41
CA LEU A 403 -17.91 -3.97 -0.71
C LEU A 403 -19.23 -3.44 -0.12
N SER A 404 -20.31 -4.24 -0.17
CA SER A 404 -21.57 -3.90 0.47
C SER A 404 -21.44 -3.78 2.00
N ALA A 405 -20.78 -4.73 2.66
CA ALA A 405 -20.56 -4.67 4.11
C ALA A 405 -19.73 -3.45 4.53
N LEU A 406 -18.64 -3.17 3.79
CA LEU A 406 -17.75 -2.02 4.04
C LEU A 406 -18.51 -0.70 3.84
N SER A 407 -19.20 -0.53 2.72
CA SER A 407 -19.97 0.70 2.43
C SER A 407 -21.10 0.95 3.43
N GLN A 408 -21.77 -0.11 3.91
CA GLN A 408 -22.77 0.02 4.98
C GLN A 408 -22.15 0.47 6.31
N PHE A 409 -20.99 -0.07 6.67
CA PHE A 409 -20.26 0.37 7.86
C PHE A 409 -19.80 1.83 7.74
N GLN A 410 -19.23 2.20 6.60
CA GLN A 410 -18.79 3.57 6.28
C GLN A 410 -19.95 4.57 6.36
N LEU A 411 -21.13 4.21 5.81
CA LEU A 411 -22.34 5.02 5.92
C LEU A 411 -22.78 5.20 7.38
N LYS A 412 -22.82 4.12 8.17
CA LYS A 412 -23.16 4.19 9.60
C LYS A 412 -22.22 5.13 10.37
N LEU A 413 -20.93 5.12 10.03
CA LEU A 413 -19.92 6.00 10.63
C LEU A 413 -20.21 7.47 10.36
N LEU A 414 -20.52 7.80 9.10
CA LEU A 414 -20.90 9.16 8.70
C LEU A 414 -22.18 9.64 9.37
N LEU A 415 -23.22 8.80 9.38
CA LEU A 415 -24.48 9.14 10.04
C LEU A 415 -24.32 9.33 11.54
N HIS A 416 -23.42 8.58 12.19
CA HIS A 416 -23.08 8.80 13.59
C HIS A 416 -22.34 10.13 13.80
N ALA A 417 -21.39 10.46 12.93
CA ALA A 417 -20.67 11.73 12.99
C ALA A 417 -21.58 12.95 12.83
N PHE A 418 -22.63 12.87 12.00
CA PHE A 418 -23.62 13.96 11.84
C PHE A 418 -24.43 14.30 13.09
N LYS A 419 -24.48 13.39 14.08
CA LYS A 419 -25.21 13.58 15.34
C LYS A 419 -24.49 14.52 16.30
N PHE A 420 -23.19 14.76 16.14
CA PHE A 420 -22.45 15.66 17.01
C PHE A 420 -23.02 17.08 16.88
N PRO A 421 -23.54 17.69 17.97
CA PRO A 421 -24.38 18.88 17.88
C PRO A 421 -23.60 20.11 17.42
N ASN A 422 -22.35 20.25 17.87
CA ASN A 422 -21.50 21.41 17.57
C ASN A 422 -20.54 21.17 16.40
N ALA A 423 -20.57 19.97 15.81
CA ALA A 423 -19.78 19.65 14.62
C ALA A 423 -20.21 20.53 13.44
N LYS A 424 -19.23 21.16 12.79
CA LYS A 424 -19.39 22.03 11.62
C LYS A 424 -18.67 21.49 10.39
N LYS A 425 -17.62 20.68 10.56
CA LYS A 425 -16.80 20.15 9.48
C LYS A 425 -16.55 18.66 9.66
N ILE A 426 -16.68 17.90 8.58
CA ILE A 426 -16.39 16.47 8.55
C ILE A 426 -15.63 16.15 7.27
N THR A 427 -14.48 15.48 7.37
CA THR A 427 -13.83 14.87 6.21
C THR A 427 -14.01 13.37 6.24
N TYR A 428 -14.42 12.80 5.12
CA TYR A 428 -14.49 11.37 4.87
C TYR A 428 -13.43 10.98 3.86
N SER A 429 -12.69 9.91 4.11
CA SER A 429 -11.72 9.39 3.15
C SER A 429 -11.66 7.88 3.10
N THR A 430 -11.24 7.36 1.95
CA THR A 430 -10.92 5.95 1.79
C THR A 430 -9.69 5.75 0.92
N CYS A 431 -9.08 4.61 1.12
CA CYS A 431 -8.03 4.02 0.30
C CYS A 431 -8.57 3.12 -0.83
N SER A 432 -9.81 3.37 -1.29
CA SER A 432 -10.53 2.55 -2.26
C SER A 432 -10.68 3.24 -3.60
N ILE A 433 -10.61 2.46 -4.69
CA ILE A 433 -10.97 2.94 -6.04
C ILE A 433 -12.47 2.78 -6.34
N PHE A 434 -13.20 2.00 -5.54
CA PHE A 434 -14.59 1.63 -5.79
C PHE A 434 -15.57 2.74 -5.42
N ALA A 435 -16.43 3.13 -6.36
CA ALA A 435 -17.46 4.15 -6.12
C ALA A 435 -18.46 3.76 -5.02
N GLN A 436 -18.66 2.45 -4.79
CA GLN A 436 -19.53 1.92 -3.73
C GLN A 436 -19.08 2.32 -2.33
N GLU A 437 -17.77 2.46 -2.10
CA GLU A 437 -17.20 2.91 -0.83
C GLU A 437 -16.99 4.43 -0.79
N ASN A 438 -17.15 5.11 -1.92
CA ASN A 438 -16.76 6.51 -2.10
C ASN A 438 -18.00 7.39 -2.34
N GLU A 439 -18.27 7.74 -3.60
CA GLU A 439 -19.35 8.64 -4.00
C GLU A 439 -20.72 8.15 -3.54
N GLN A 440 -20.98 6.84 -3.63
CA GLN A 440 -22.28 6.30 -3.24
C GLN A 440 -22.52 6.40 -1.73
N VAL A 441 -21.46 6.32 -0.91
CA VAL A 441 -21.56 6.54 0.54
C VAL A 441 -21.87 8.01 0.81
N ILE A 442 -21.17 8.94 0.15
CA ILE A 442 -21.40 10.39 0.29
C ILE A 442 -22.83 10.76 -0.13
N LEU A 443 -23.29 10.25 -1.27
CA LEU A 443 -24.65 10.50 -1.75
C LEU A 443 -25.69 10.03 -0.74
N LYS A 444 -25.59 8.77 -0.29
CA LYS A 444 -26.52 8.19 0.70
C LYS A 444 -26.48 8.94 2.03
N ALA A 445 -25.30 9.37 2.48
CA ALA A 445 -25.14 10.10 3.72
C ALA A 445 -25.82 11.48 3.65
N LEU A 446 -25.59 12.25 2.58
CA LEU A 446 -26.19 13.58 2.39
C LEU A 446 -27.69 13.54 2.12
N GLU A 447 -28.19 12.46 1.50
CA GLU A 447 -29.62 12.29 1.25
C GLU A 447 -30.40 11.87 2.49
N HIS A 448 -29.71 11.37 3.51
CA HIS A 448 -30.31 10.89 4.75
C HIS A 448 -31.08 12.01 5.48
N PRO A 449 -32.28 11.74 6.04
CA PRO A 449 -33.09 12.75 6.72
C PRO A 449 -32.34 13.48 7.85
N ASP A 450 -31.53 12.76 8.63
CA ASP A 450 -30.75 13.36 9.72
C ASP A 450 -29.69 14.35 9.22
N ALA A 451 -29.06 14.07 8.07
CA ALA A 451 -28.09 14.96 7.46
C ALA A 451 -28.76 16.26 6.99
N LYS A 452 -29.89 16.12 6.28
CA LYS A 452 -30.72 17.24 5.81
C LYS A 452 -31.25 18.09 6.97
N LYS A 453 -31.82 17.45 7.99
CA LYS A 453 -32.30 18.12 9.21
C LYS A 453 -31.16 18.81 9.96
N GLY A 454 -29.98 18.23 9.91
CA GLY A 454 -28.76 18.81 10.47
C GLY A 454 -28.18 19.96 9.65
N GLY A 455 -28.64 20.22 8.42
CA GLY A 455 -28.06 21.26 7.56
C GLY A 455 -26.71 20.87 6.98
N TRP A 456 -26.41 19.57 6.90
CA TRP A 456 -25.18 19.06 6.31
C TRP A 456 -25.24 19.11 4.79
N ARG A 457 -24.18 19.62 4.18
CA ARG A 457 -23.95 19.63 2.73
C ARG A 457 -22.51 19.32 2.41
N ILE A 458 -22.22 19.03 1.16
CA ILE A 458 -20.84 18.93 0.69
C ILE A 458 -20.16 20.31 0.76
N LEU A 459 -18.87 20.33 1.10
CA LEU A 459 -18.00 21.49 0.95
C LEU A 459 -17.71 21.68 -0.54
N LYS A 460 -18.18 22.80 -1.11
CA LYS A 460 -18.04 23.02 -2.55
C LYS A 460 -16.60 23.30 -2.92
N ARG A 461 -16.22 23.04 -4.17
CA ARG A 461 -14.85 23.21 -4.66
C ARG A 461 -14.30 24.63 -4.41
N GLU A 462 -15.12 25.64 -4.65
CA GLU A 462 -14.78 27.04 -4.41
C GLU A 462 -14.55 27.40 -2.94
N GLU A 463 -15.09 26.61 -2.00
CA GLU A 463 -14.90 26.81 -0.55
C GLU A 463 -13.71 26.00 -0.01
N GLN A 464 -13.12 25.12 -0.83
CA GLN A 464 -11.93 24.36 -0.45
C GLN A 464 -10.71 25.26 -0.38
N ILE A 465 -9.71 24.83 0.39
CA ILE A 465 -8.38 25.47 0.46
C ILE A 465 -7.76 25.48 -0.92
N ASP A 466 -7.09 26.57 -1.29
CA ASP A 466 -6.64 26.84 -2.66
C ASP A 466 -5.92 25.65 -3.31
N SER A 467 -4.93 25.04 -2.64
CA SER A 467 -4.23 23.90 -3.22
C SER A 467 -5.08 22.63 -3.37
N MET A 468 -6.14 22.45 -2.58
CA MET A 468 -7.10 21.35 -2.78
C MET A 468 -8.13 21.68 -3.88
N ARG A 469 -8.51 22.96 -4.01
CA ARG A 469 -9.36 23.49 -5.09
C ARG A 469 -8.71 23.34 -6.46
N ASP A 470 -7.37 23.43 -6.51
CA ASP A 470 -6.60 23.33 -7.76
C ASP A 470 -6.30 21.89 -8.18
N TRP A 471 -6.45 20.91 -7.27
CA TRP A 471 -6.25 19.51 -7.60
C TRP A 471 -7.15 19.07 -8.78
N PRO A 472 -6.63 18.44 -9.84
CA PRO A 472 -7.39 18.27 -11.07
C PRO A 472 -8.39 17.10 -11.04
N ILE A 473 -8.11 16.05 -10.26
CA ILE A 473 -8.87 14.80 -10.30
C ILE A 473 -10.03 14.85 -9.29
N ARG A 474 -11.25 14.78 -9.80
CA ARG A 474 -12.51 14.93 -9.04
C ARG A 474 -13.30 13.64 -8.90
N GLY A 475 -14.48 13.72 -8.29
CA GLY A 475 -15.37 12.57 -8.09
C GLY A 475 -15.78 11.90 -9.41
N SER A 476 -16.31 10.69 -9.32
CA SER A 476 -16.80 9.96 -10.49
C SER A 476 -18.13 10.52 -10.99
N GLN A 477 -18.15 11.02 -12.23
CA GLN A 477 -19.37 11.44 -12.94
C GLN A 477 -20.37 10.29 -13.05
N ASP A 478 -19.90 9.07 -13.33
CA ASP A 478 -20.74 7.88 -13.46
C ASP A 478 -21.45 7.53 -12.14
N ALA A 479 -20.82 7.83 -11.00
CA ALA A 479 -21.37 7.53 -9.69
C ALA A 479 -22.39 8.57 -9.21
N PHE A 480 -22.22 9.84 -9.58
CA PHE A 480 -23.08 10.94 -9.14
C PHE A 480 -24.15 11.34 -10.17
N GLY A 481 -24.11 10.83 -11.40
CA GLY A 481 -25.06 11.20 -12.46
C GLY A 481 -25.02 12.71 -12.72
N ASP A 482 -26.17 13.38 -12.77
CA ASP A 482 -26.25 14.82 -13.11
C ASP A 482 -25.79 15.77 -12.00
N ARG A 483 -25.38 15.26 -10.83
CA ARG A 483 -24.95 16.04 -9.66
C ARG A 483 -23.52 16.56 -9.80
N LYS A 484 -23.31 17.48 -10.74
CA LYS A 484 -22.00 18.13 -11.00
C LYS A 484 -21.41 18.81 -9.77
N ASP A 485 -22.26 19.32 -8.89
CA ASP A 485 -21.87 19.90 -7.60
C ASP A 485 -21.11 18.90 -6.72
N LEU A 486 -21.58 17.65 -6.66
CA LEU A 486 -20.94 16.58 -5.88
C LEU A 486 -19.67 16.06 -6.56
N VAL A 487 -19.69 15.96 -7.89
CA VAL A 487 -18.52 15.55 -8.70
C VAL A 487 -17.35 16.49 -8.42
N GLU A 488 -17.56 17.81 -8.59
CA GLU A 488 -16.51 18.82 -8.43
C GLU A 488 -16.03 18.98 -6.98
N ALA A 489 -16.91 18.73 -6.01
CA ALA A 489 -16.57 18.83 -4.59
C ALA A 489 -15.75 17.63 -4.07
N CYS A 490 -15.93 16.43 -4.63
CA CYS A 490 -15.17 15.26 -4.22
C CYS A 490 -13.80 15.22 -4.89
N ILE A 491 -12.80 14.70 -4.18
CA ILE A 491 -11.42 14.59 -4.66
C ILE A 491 -11.08 13.11 -4.80
N ARG A 492 -10.55 12.72 -5.97
CA ARG A 492 -9.96 11.40 -6.20
C ARG A 492 -8.47 11.53 -6.48
N THR A 493 -7.75 10.47 -6.20
CA THR A 493 -6.37 10.30 -6.67
C THR A 493 -6.26 8.95 -7.38
N VAL A 494 -5.41 8.90 -8.41
CA VAL A 494 -5.29 7.73 -9.28
C VAL A 494 -3.90 7.15 -9.14
N ARG A 495 -3.82 5.82 -9.06
CA ARG A 495 -2.53 5.12 -9.03
C ARG A 495 -1.84 5.26 -10.39
N GLY A 496 -0.55 5.62 -10.36
CA GLY A 496 0.32 5.61 -11.54
C GLY A 496 0.21 6.86 -12.42
N ASP A 497 -0.59 7.85 -12.04
CA ASP A 497 -0.71 9.12 -12.75
C ASP A 497 0.55 10.01 -12.60
N GLU A 498 0.46 11.23 -13.11
CA GLU A 498 1.52 12.23 -13.04
C GLU A 498 1.67 12.89 -11.66
N HIS A 499 0.75 12.66 -10.74
CA HIS A 499 0.86 13.17 -9.38
C HIS A 499 1.51 12.15 -8.42
N ALA A 500 1.72 10.92 -8.90
CA ALA A 500 2.40 9.84 -8.21
C ALA A 500 1.83 9.59 -6.80
N THR A 501 0.51 9.50 -6.74
CA THR A 501 -0.28 9.16 -5.55
C THR A 501 -0.74 7.71 -5.56
N MET A 502 -1.17 7.19 -4.42
CA MET A 502 -1.97 5.97 -4.36
C MET A 502 -3.41 6.24 -4.82
N GLY A 503 -4.20 5.19 -5.05
CA GLY A 503 -5.64 5.33 -5.24
C GLY A 503 -6.32 5.75 -3.93
N PHE A 504 -7.03 6.86 -3.95
CA PHE A 504 -7.63 7.45 -2.75
C PHE A 504 -8.86 8.29 -3.10
N PHE A 505 -9.72 8.48 -2.11
CA PHE A 505 -10.89 9.33 -2.19
C PHE A 505 -11.00 10.18 -0.92
N VAL A 506 -11.38 11.45 -1.08
CA VAL A 506 -11.72 12.32 0.05
C VAL A 506 -12.86 13.27 -0.32
N ALA A 507 -13.76 13.47 0.63
CA ALA A 507 -14.86 14.41 0.56
C ALA A 507 -14.98 15.17 1.89
N ALA A 508 -15.22 16.47 1.82
CA ALA A 508 -15.51 17.29 2.99
C ALA A 508 -16.99 17.68 3.00
N MET A 509 -17.59 17.68 4.19
CA MET A 509 -18.95 18.12 4.43
C MET A 509 -18.93 19.20 5.50
N ILE A 510 -19.79 20.19 5.32
CA ILE A 510 -19.97 21.28 6.27
C ILE A 510 -21.42 21.44 6.66
N ARG A 511 -21.62 22.00 7.84
CA ARG A 511 -22.94 22.28 8.40
C ARG A 511 -23.24 23.76 8.28
N ASP A 512 -24.24 24.10 7.49
CA ASP A 512 -24.74 25.47 7.47
C ASP A 512 -25.51 25.73 8.77
N LEU A 513 -25.36 26.94 9.33
CA LEU A 513 -26.20 27.36 10.44
C LEU A 513 -27.63 27.49 9.91
N ILE A 514 -28.49 26.55 10.29
CA ILE A 514 -29.92 26.67 10.03
C ILE A 514 -30.42 27.83 10.87
N THR A 515 -30.56 29.02 10.27
CA THR A 515 -31.42 30.07 10.81
C THR A 515 -32.80 29.47 10.94
N GLN A 516 -33.21 29.13 12.17
CA GLN A 516 -34.61 28.85 12.47
C GLN A 516 -35.39 30.12 12.10
N LYS A 517 -36.14 30.04 11.00
CA LYS A 517 -37.12 31.07 10.64
C LYS A 517 -38.34 30.96 11.53
#